data_AF-A0A7V4UW89-F1
#
_entry.id   AF-A0A7V4UW89-F1
#
_cell.length_a   1.000
_cell.length_b   1.000
_cell.length_c   1.000
_cell.angle_alpha   90.00
_cell.angle_beta   90.00
_cell.angle_gamma   90.00
#
_symmetry.space_group_name_H-M   'P 1'
#
loop_
_entity.id
_entity.type
_entity.pdbx_description
1 polymer ?
#
loop_
_entity_poly.entity_id
_entity_poly.type
_entity_poly.pdbx_seq_one_letter_code
_entity_poly.pdbx_strand_id
1 'polypeptide(L)'
;MTFGESLKTYRSWLLLALLLLAGLYRGVVPDMAQQWYEDANYSHGFVVPLIAAYFVYERRRELLEVAVQPWWPGFALFALGLMQLVTGWLATEYFTMRSSLVVTLAGMTLFFFGKRLFRLMLLPLGYLLF
;
A
#
# COMPACT_ATOMS: atom_id res chain seq x y z
N MET A 1 -19.67 -2.16 11.46
CA MET A 1 -18.43 -1.50 11.93
C MET A 1 -17.92 -0.59 10.82
N THR A 2 -17.78 0.70 11.11
CA THR A 2 -17.20 1.68 10.18
C THR A 2 -15.70 1.49 10.07
N PHE A 3 -15.07 2.09 9.06
CA PHE A 3 -13.62 2.07 8.93
C PHE A 3 -12.93 2.67 10.16
N GLY A 4 -13.40 3.82 10.65
CA GLY A 4 -12.83 4.48 11.83
C GLY A 4 -12.89 3.61 13.09
N GLU A 5 -14.00 2.87 13.29
CA GLU A 5 -14.11 1.89 14.37
C GLU A 5 -13.15 0.72 14.18
N SER A 6 -13.05 0.21 12.95
CA SER A 6 -12.17 -0.94 12.64
C SER A 6 -10.70 -0.66 12.95
N LEU A 7 -10.24 0.57 12.68
CA LEU A 7 -8.88 1.01 12.99
C LEU A 7 -8.60 0.99 14.50
N LYS A 8 -9.60 1.36 15.32
CA LYS A 8 -9.46 1.34 16.78
C LYS A 8 -9.48 -0.09 17.32
N THR A 9 -10.43 -0.90 16.86
CA THR A 9 -10.62 -2.29 17.30
C THR A 9 -9.43 -3.18 16.95
N TYR A 10 -8.88 -3.05 15.74
CA TYR A 10 -7.78 -3.90 15.25
C TYR A 10 -6.41 -3.22 15.25
N ARG A 11 -6.24 -2.15 16.05
CA ARG A 11 -5.02 -1.32 16.04
C ARG A 11 -3.73 -2.13 16.16
N SER A 12 -3.66 -3.07 17.10
CA SER A 12 -2.46 -3.90 17.32
C SER A 12 -2.14 -4.80 16.12
N TRP A 13 -3.16 -5.43 15.52
CA TRP A 13 -3.00 -6.27 14.33
C TRP A 13 -2.58 -5.46 13.11
N LEU A 14 -3.14 -4.26 12.93
CA LEU A 14 -2.75 -3.35 11.86
C LEU A 14 -1.31 -2.84 12.04
N LEU A 15 -0.90 -2.52 13.27
CA LEU A 15 0.49 -2.15 13.57
C LEU A 15 1.45 -3.32 13.32
N LEU A 16 1.09 -4.53 13.71
CA LEU A 16 1.88 -5.72 13.40
C LEU A 16 2.00 -5.94 11.89
N ALA A 17 0.90 -5.81 11.14
CA ALA A 17 0.92 -5.93 9.69
C ALA A 17 1.81 -4.86 9.04
N LEU A 18 1.79 -3.63 9.54
CA LEU A 18 2.65 -2.55 9.09
C LEU A 18 4.14 -2.84 9.39
N LEU A 19 4.45 -3.36 10.58
CA LEU A 19 5.82 -3.75 10.95
C LEU A 19 6.33 -4.90 10.08
N LEU A 20 5.49 -5.89 9.79
CA LEU A 20 5.84 -7.00 8.89
C LEU A 20 6.07 -6.50 7.46
N LEU A 21 5.24 -5.59 6.95
CA LEU A 21 5.47 -4.92 5.67
C LEU A 21 6.79 -4.17 5.65
N ALA A 22 7.07 -3.37 6.69
CA ALA A 22 8.33 -2.63 6.80
C ALA A 22 9.54 -3.57 6.79
N GLY A 23 9.46 -4.71 7.50
CA GLY A 23 10.49 -5.74 7.48
C GLY A 23 10.66 -6.40 6.10
N LEU A 24 9.55 -6.69 5.41
CA LEU A 24 9.56 -7.32 4.09
C LEU A 24 10.16 -6.41 3.01
N TYR A 25 9.86 -5.12 3.06
CA TYR A 25 10.32 -4.12 2.09
C TYR A 25 11.59 -3.36 2.53
N ARG A 26 12.28 -3.85 3.57
CA ARG A 26 13.50 -3.21 4.12
C ARG A 26 14.65 -3.07 3.12
N GLY A 27 14.70 -3.93 2.11
CA GLY A 27 15.71 -3.89 1.05
C GLY A 27 15.21 -3.27 -0.26
N VAL A 28 14.02 -2.66 -0.26
CA VAL A 28 13.42 -2.04 -1.45
C VAL A 28 13.21 -0.55 -1.21
N VAL A 29 12.58 -0.18 -0.08
CA VAL A 29 12.20 1.21 0.19
C VAL A 29 13.42 2.10 0.47
N PRO A 30 14.42 1.71 1.29
CA PRO A 30 15.62 2.53 1.49
C PRO A 30 16.41 2.74 0.19
N ASP A 31 16.62 1.68 -0.60
CA ASP A 31 17.32 1.76 -1.89
C ASP A 31 16.58 2.67 -2.88
N MET A 32 15.24 2.62 -2.88
CA MET A 32 14.41 3.52 -3.67
C MET A 32 14.56 4.98 -3.21
N ALA A 33 14.54 5.24 -1.90
CA ALA A 33 14.74 6.58 -1.35
C ALA A 33 16.16 7.11 -1.62
N GLN A 34 17.18 6.25 -1.56
CA GLN A 34 18.55 6.60 -1.92
C GLN A 34 18.63 6.99 -3.40
N GLN A 35 18.02 6.22 -4.31
CA GLN A 35 17.98 6.58 -5.73
C GLN A 35 17.30 7.93 -5.96
N TRP A 36 16.17 8.19 -5.31
CA TRP A 36 15.48 9.48 -5.41
C TRP A 36 16.33 10.65 -4.92
N TYR A 37 17.22 10.39 -3.95
CA TYR A 37 18.13 11.39 -3.41
C TYR A 37 19.34 11.64 -4.32
N GLU A 38 19.90 10.58 -4.91
CA GLU A 38 21.13 10.65 -5.71
C GLU A 38 20.90 11.01 -7.18
N ASP A 39 19.75 10.65 -7.76
CA ASP A 39 19.43 10.89 -9.17
C ASP A 39 18.33 11.94 -9.33
N ALA A 40 18.71 13.09 -9.89
CA ALA A 40 17.80 14.21 -10.15
C ALA A 40 16.59 13.80 -11.02
N ASN A 41 16.72 12.80 -11.90
CA ASN A 41 15.63 12.32 -12.74
C ASN A 41 14.53 11.60 -11.95
N TYR A 42 14.88 11.03 -10.78
CA TYR A 42 13.94 10.29 -9.93
C TYR A 42 13.56 11.04 -8.65
N SER A 43 14.06 12.27 -8.46
CA SER A 43 13.84 13.08 -7.25
C SER A 43 12.35 13.40 -6.96
N HIS A 44 11.51 13.39 -7.99
CA HIS A 44 10.06 13.55 -7.86
C HIS A 44 9.39 12.40 -7.06
N GLY A 45 10.05 11.25 -6.92
CA GLY A 45 9.55 10.10 -6.17
C GLY A 45 9.22 10.41 -4.71
N PHE A 46 9.90 11.39 -4.08
CA PHE A 46 9.55 11.83 -2.71
C PHE A 46 8.19 12.54 -2.62
N VAL A 47 7.74 13.18 -3.70
CA VAL A 47 6.45 13.88 -3.75
C VAL A 47 5.30 12.89 -3.89
N VAL A 48 5.54 11.75 -4.54
CA VAL A 48 4.53 10.73 -4.83
C VAL A 48 3.78 10.24 -3.57
N PRO A 49 4.44 9.75 -2.51
CA PRO A 49 3.75 9.31 -1.30
C PRO A 49 3.03 10.46 -0.56
N LEU A 50 3.53 11.69 -0.68
CA LEU A 50 2.89 12.87 -0.06
C LEU A 50 1.56 13.20 -0.75
N ILE A 51 1.52 13.16 -2.07
CA ILE A 51 0.29 13.39 -2.85
C ILE A 51 -0.69 12.22 -2.67
N ALA A 52 -0.21 10.98 -2.63
CA ALA A 52 -1.06 9.83 -2.30
C ALA A 52 -1.70 10.00 -0.90
N ALA A 53 -0.93 10.44 0.10
CA ALA A 53 -1.44 10.74 1.44
C ALA A 53 -2.43 11.91 1.44
N TYR A 54 -2.19 12.93 0.61
CA TYR A 54 -3.13 14.04 0.43
C TYR A 54 -4.48 13.56 -0.13
N PHE A 55 -4.50 12.66 -1.12
CA PHE A 55 -5.75 12.08 -1.63
C PHE A 55 -6.51 11.29 -0.57
N VAL A 56 -5.80 10.60 0.33
CA VAL A 56 -6.44 9.95 1.50
C VAL A 56 -7.02 11.00 2.44
N TYR A 57 -6.28 12.07 2.73
CA TYR A 57 -6.71 13.14 3.62
C TYR A 57 -7.95 13.90 3.10
N GLU A 58 -7.99 14.17 1.80
CA GLU A 58 -9.13 14.81 1.13
C GLU A 58 -10.41 13.99 1.34
N ARG A 59 -10.32 12.67 1.17
CA ARG A 59 -11.44 11.72 1.29
C ARG A 59 -11.66 11.18 2.70
N ARG A 60 -10.96 11.69 3.72
CA ARG A 60 -10.93 11.10 5.07
C ARG A 60 -12.32 10.95 5.71
N ARG A 61 -13.23 11.90 5.47
CA ARG A 61 -14.58 11.87 6.04
C ARG A 61 -15.37 10.70 5.49
N GLU A 62 -15.42 10.58 4.16
CA GLU A 62 -16.04 9.46 3.46
C GLU A 62 -15.41 8.12 3.88
N LEU A 63 -14.07 8.06 3.90
CA LEU A 63 -13.34 6.86 4.29
C LEU A 63 -13.72 6.39 5.69
N LEU A 64 -13.78 7.29 6.68
CA LEU A 64 -14.07 6.94 8.07
C LEU A 64 -15.49 6.42 8.27
N GLU A 65 -16.46 6.88 7.47
CA GLU A 65 -17.87 6.50 7.57
C GLU A 65 -18.21 5.22 6.80
N VAL A 66 -17.38 4.82 5.82
CA VAL A 66 -17.62 3.61 5.03
C VAL A 66 -17.66 2.37 5.93
N ALA A 67 -18.71 1.58 5.77
CA ALA A 67 -18.84 0.28 6.40
C ALA A 67 -17.77 -0.69 5.87
N VAL A 68 -16.99 -1.27 6.78
CA VAL A 68 -15.99 -2.29 6.47
C VAL A 68 -16.68 -3.61 6.17
N GLN A 69 -16.34 -4.20 5.02
CA GLN A 69 -16.87 -5.48 4.56
C GLN A 69 -15.72 -6.33 4.01
N PRO A 70 -14.97 -7.04 4.88
CA PRO A 70 -13.81 -7.83 4.47
C PRO A 70 -14.14 -8.71 3.27
N TRP A 71 -13.24 -8.76 2.29
CA TRP A 71 -13.45 -9.52 1.06
C TRP A 71 -12.30 -10.51 0.88
N TRP A 72 -12.55 -11.77 1.25
CA TRP A 72 -11.58 -12.87 1.21
C TRP A 72 -10.77 -12.98 -0.09
N PRO A 73 -11.36 -12.79 -1.29
CA PRO A 73 -10.60 -12.78 -2.54
C PRO A 73 -9.48 -11.72 -2.61
N GLY A 74 -9.54 -10.66 -1.80
CA GLY A 74 -8.44 -9.72 -1.64
C GLY A 74 -7.13 -10.37 -1.18
N PHE A 75 -7.20 -11.51 -0.49
CA PHE A 75 -6.02 -12.31 -0.15
C PHE A 75 -5.27 -12.82 -1.39
N ALA A 76 -5.98 -13.17 -2.46
CA ALA A 76 -5.33 -13.61 -3.70
C ALA A 76 -4.50 -12.47 -4.32
N LEU A 77 -5.01 -11.24 -4.30
CA LEU A 77 -4.26 -10.07 -4.77
C LEU A 77 -3.09 -9.73 -3.85
N PHE A 78 -3.27 -9.87 -2.53
CA PHE A 78 -2.18 -9.73 -1.57
C PHE A 78 -1.07 -10.74 -1.83
N ALA A 79 -1.41 -12.02 -1.98
CA ALA A 79 -0.48 -13.09 -2.29
C ALA A 79 0.21 -12.87 -3.64
N LEU A 80 -0.51 -12.37 -4.65
CA LEU A 80 0.06 -11.97 -5.93
C LEU A 80 1.15 -10.89 -5.75
N GLY A 81 0.89 -9.86 -4.94
CA GLY A 81 1.90 -8.84 -4.63
C GLY A 81 3.13 -9.42 -3.94
N LEU A 82 2.96 -10.37 -3.02
CA LEU A 82 4.11 -11.05 -2.40
C LEU A 82 4.89 -11.92 -3.40
N MET A 83 4.19 -12.65 -4.27
CA MET A 83 4.83 -13.42 -5.35
C MET A 83 5.59 -12.50 -6.28
N GLN A 84 5.00 -11.35 -6.65
CA GLN A 84 5.63 -10.34 -7.48
C GLN A 84 6.92 -9.80 -6.85
N LEU A 85 6.93 -9.54 -5.53
CA LEU A 85 8.14 -9.14 -4.81
C LEU A 85 9.24 -10.20 -4.93
N VAL A 86 8.90 -11.46 -4.69
CA VAL A 86 9.86 -12.58 -4.78
C VAL A 86 10.38 -12.73 -6.20
N THR A 87 9.52 -12.68 -7.22
CA THR A 87 9.94 -12.77 -8.62
C THR A 87 10.81 -11.59 -9.04
N GLY A 88 10.48 -10.37 -8.61
CA GLY A 88 11.28 -9.19 -8.86
C GLY A 88 12.66 -9.33 -8.25
N TRP A 89 12.74 -9.79 -6.99
CA TRP A 89 14.00 -10.06 -6.30
C TRP A 89 14.86 -11.11 -7.01
N LEU A 90 14.27 -12.25 -7.41
CA LEU A 90 14.97 -13.29 -8.17
C LEU A 90 15.45 -12.82 -9.55
N ALA A 91 14.69 -11.93 -10.19
CA ALA A 91 15.03 -11.35 -11.49
C ALA A 91 15.93 -10.10 -11.39
N THR A 92 16.27 -9.66 -10.18
CA THR A 92 16.98 -8.39 -9.92
C THR A 92 16.31 -7.17 -10.58
N GLU A 93 14.98 -7.18 -10.66
CA GLU A 93 14.19 -6.15 -11.34
C GLU A 93 13.51 -5.24 -10.32
N TYR A 94 14.05 -4.03 -10.16
CA TYR A 94 13.64 -3.09 -9.11
C TYR A 94 12.23 -2.54 -9.31
N PHE A 95 11.77 -2.32 -10.55
CA PHE A 95 10.44 -1.77 -10.79
C PHE A 95 9.35 -2.74 -10.33
N THR A 96 9.54 -4.04 -10.58
CA THR A 96 8.66 -5.12 -10.16
C THR A 96 8.62 -5.23 -8.64
N MET A 97 9.76 -5.11 -7.96
CA MET A 97 9.83 -5.07 -6.49
C MET A 97 9.15 -3.83 -5.90
N ARG A 98 9.24 -2.66 -6.56
CA ARG A 98 8.62 -1.42 -6.08
C ARG A 98 7.11 -1.44 -6.29
N SER A 99 6.67 -1.82 -7.49
CA SER A 99 5.24 -1.91 -7.83
C SER A 99 4.53 -3.02 -7.05
N SER A 100 5.24 -4.06 -6.60
CA SER A 100 4.64 -5.09 -5.73
C SER A 100 4.11 -4.51 -4.43
N LEU A 101 4.73 -3.45 -3.87
CA LEU A 101 4.25 -2.77 -2.67
C LEU A 101 2.81 -2.26 -2.88
N VAL A 102 2.54 -1.66 -4.03
CA VAL A 102 1.21 -1.15 -4.38
C VAL A 102 0.19 -2.28 -4.50
N VAL A 103 0.57 -3.39 -5.14
CA VAL A 103 -0.28 -4.58 -5.28
C VAL A 103 -0.57 -5.22 -3.92
N THR A 104 0.44 -5.32 -3.05
CA THR A 104 0.30 -5.82 -1.67
C THR A 104 -0.66 -4.94 -0.87
N LEU A 105 -0.51 -3.61 -0.91
CA LEU A 105 -1.40 -2.66 -0.22
C LEU A 105 -2.83 -2.72 -0.75
N ALA A 106 -3.01 -2.84 -2.07
CA ALA A 106 -4.30 -3.03 -2.70
C ALA A 106 -4.99 -4.32 -2.22
N GLY A 107 -4.26 -5.44 -2.20
CA GLY A 107 -4.74 -6.71 -1.69
C GLY A 107 -5.14 -6.66 -0.22
N MET A 108 -4.30 -6.06 0.63
CA MET A 108 -4.62 -5.86 2.05
C MET A 108 -5.86 -4.98 2.25
N THR A 109 -5.98 -3.92 1.48
CA THR A 109 -7.15 -3.01 1.54
C THR A 109 -8.43 -3.77 1.21
N LEU A 110 -8.42 -4.57 0.16
CA LEU A 110 -9.55 -5.42 -0.21
C LEU A 110 -9.83 -6.50 0.84
N PHE A 111 -8.79 -7.17 1.32
CA PHE A 111 -8.92 -8.27 2.27
C PHE A 111 -9.51 -7.83 3.60
N PHE A 112 -8.97 -6.76 4.20
CA PHE A 112 -9.40 -6.29 5.52
C PHE A 112 -10.63 -5.39 5.46
N PHE A 113 -10.75 -4.54 4.45
CA PHE A 113 -11.75 -3.46 4.45
C PHE A 113 -12.82 -3.59 3.37
N GLY A 114 -12.54 -4.34 2.30
CA GLY A 114 -13.49 -4.66 1.25
C GLY A 114 -13.49 -3.72 0.05
N LYS A 115 -14.32 -4.07 -0.94
CA LYS A 115 -14.41 -3.38 -2.23
C LYS A 115 -14.87 -1.91 -2.13
N ARG A 116 -15.71 -1.57 -1.14
CA ARG A 116 -16.21 -0.19 -0.99
C ARG A 116 -15.09 0.75 -0.61
N LEU A 117 -14.30 0.40 0.40
CA LEU A 117 -13.15 1.18 0.82
C LEU A 117 -12.04 1.17 -0.24
N PHE A 118 -11.78 0.01 -0.85
CA PHE A 118 -10.82 -0.09 -1.95
C PHE A 118 -11.11 0.88 -3.10
N ARG A 119 -12.39 1.07 -3.48
CA ARG A 119 -12.76 2.03 -4.52
C ARG A 119 -12.41 3.48 -4.17
N LEU A 120 -12.52 3.86 -2.90
CA LEU A 120 -12.09 5.19 -2.45
C LEU A 120 -10.56 5.33 -2.45
N MET A 121 -9.86 4.22 -2.20
CA MET A 121 -8.40 4.12 -2.18
C MET A 121 -7.77 3.90 -3.56
N LEU A 122 -8.55 3.68 -4.63
CA LEU A 122 -8.02 3.44 -5.99
C LEU A 122 -7.08 4.55 -6.47
N LEU A 123 -7.49 5.81 -6.28
CA LEU A 123 -6.68 6.96 -6.67
C LEU A 123 -5.40 7.07 -5.81
N PRO A 124 -5.47 7.09 -4.46
CA PRO A 124 -4.27 7.07 -3.62
C PRO A 124 -3.30 5.92 -3.93
N LEU A 125 -3.80 4.69 -4.07
CA LEU A 125 -2.98 3.51 -4.34
C LEU A 125 -2.40 3.54 -5.74
N GLY A 126 -3.21 3.87 -6.75
CA GLY A 126 -2.75 3.97 -8.13
C GLY A 126 -1.70 5.06 -8.33
N TYR A 127 -1.79 6.16 -7.57
CA TYR A 127 -0.81 7.24 -7.64
C TYR A 127 0.59 6.82 -7.16
N LEU A 128 0.70 5.79 -6.31
CA LEU A 128 2.00 5.28 -5.84
C LEU A 128 2.84 4.57 -6.92
N LEU A 129 2.30 4.37 -8.12
CA LEU A 129 3.02 3.78 -9.26
C LEU A 129 3.78 4.81 -10.10
N PHE A 130 3.63 6.11 -9.81
CA PHE A 130 4.28 7.21 -10.53
C PHE A 130 5.62 7.59 -9.90
#